data_AF-A0A8T3QZN3-F1
#
_entry.id   AF-A0A8T3QZN3-F1
#
_cell.length_a   1.000
_cell.length_b   1.000
_cell.length_c   1.000
_cell.angle_alpha   90.00
_cell.angle_beta   90.00
_cell.angle_gamma   90.00
#
_symmetry.space_group_name_H-M   'P 1'
#
loop_
_entity.id
_entity.type
_entity.pdbx_description
1 polymer ?
#
loop_
_entity_poly.entity_id
_entity_poly.type
_entity_poly.pdbx_seq_one_letter_code
_entity_poly.pdbx_strand_id
1 'polypeptide(L)'
;MHLPRPASRFPGVLLQSARIALAFLLLLVAACSPISGEGAPTPVPPGSATTPSSGPGGSEPPATTATASASVGPSTVAPEVTVAVEGLDDPVDVTNAGDGSGRLFVAEQAGRIRVIRDGSLLATPFLDISDRIASGGERGLLGLAFHPNYPADPRFFVDYTDRAGNTVIAQFTVRADDPDLADATGEAVLLRIDQPFGNHNGGALEFGPDGMLYIATGDGGGGGDPQGNGRRLDTLLAKILRIDIDEPGDADRPYGIPAGNPFVAMDGARPEIWLTGLRNPWRMRFDPPTGDLWI
;
A
#
# COMPACT_ATOMS: atom_id res chain seq x y z
N MET A 1 -63.56 52.01 -11.89
CA MET A 1 -62.44 52.36 -10.99
C MET A 1 -61.19 51.70 -11.59
N HIS A 2 -60.69 52.23 -12.71
CA HIS A 2 -59.56 53.17 -12.86
C HIS A 2 -58.20 52.59 -12.39
N LEU A 3 -57.33 52.35 -13.40
CA LEU A 3 -55.90 51.94 -13.46
C LEU A 3 -54.95 52.79 -12.56
N PRO A 4 -53.60 52.62 -12.50
CA PRO A 4 -52.65 51.78 -13.29
C PRO A 4 -51.47 51.13 -12.50
N ARG A 5 -50.58 50.43 -13.23
CA ARG A 5 -49.18 50.11 -12.88
C ARG A 5 -48.31 51.37 -12.72
N PRO A 6 -47.09 51.23 -12.17
CA PRO A 6 -45.94 51.82 -12.86
C PRO A 6 -44.76 50.86 -13.06
N ALA A 7 -43.97 51.18 -14.08
CA ALA A 7 -42.66 50.64 -14.40
C ALA A 7 -41.60 51.75 -14.27
N SER A 8 -40.37 51.40 -13.92
CA SER A 8 -39.12 52.18 -14.12
C SER A 8 -37.98 51.14 -14.22
N ARG A 9 -37.11 51.00 -15.25
CA ARG A 9 -36.16 51.90 -15.97
C ARG A 9 -35.22 52.63 -15.00
N PHE A 10 -33.87 52.64 -15.05
CA PHE A 10 -32.75 52.14 -15.89
C PHE A 10 -31.44 52.31 -14.99
N PRO A 11 -30.19 52.51 -15.48
CA PRO A 11 -29.15 51.52 -15.89
C PRO A 11 -27.77 51.72 -15.17
N GLY A 12 -26.76 50.92 -15.56
CA GLY A 12 -25.32 51.14 -15.27
C GLY A 12 -24.80 50.19 -14.18
N VAL A 13 -23.64 49.53 -14.29
CA VAL A 13 -22.34 50.03 -14.74
C VAL A 13 -21.50 48.88 -15.33
N LEU A 14 -20.79 49.19 -16.41
CA LEU A 14 -19.68 48.44 -16.99
C LEU A 14 -18.66 48.02 -15.92
N LEU A 15 -18.22 46.76 -15.90
CA LEU A 15 -16.80 46.49 -15.64
C LEU A 15 -16.24 45.55 -16.71
N GLN A 16 -15.31 46.14 -17.44
CA GLN A 16 -14.54 45.59 -18.53
C GLN A 16 -13.31 44.89 -17.94
N SER A 17 -12.87 43.84 -18.64
CA SER A 17 -11.47 43.38 -18.75
C SER A 17 -10.76 42.84 -17.50
N ALA A 18 -10.40 41.55 -17.54
CA ALA A 18 -9.03 41.13 -17.87
C ALA A 18 -8.95 39.61 -18.02
N ARG A 19 -8.69 39.13 -19.23
CA ARG A 19 -8.17 37.79 -19.49
C ARG A 19 -6.66 37.87 -19.27
N ILE A 20 -6.16 37.26 -18.19
CA ILE A 20 -4.72 37.04 -18.03
C ILE A 20 -4.43 35.62 -18.51
N ALA A 21 -3.87 35.54 -19.71
CA ALA A 21 -3.21 34.35 -20.21
C ALA A 21 -1.86 34.23 -19.49
N LEU A 22 -1.66 33.15 -18.74
CA LEU A 22 -0.36 32.84 -18.15
C LEU A 22 0.37 31.87 -19.07
N ALA A 23 1.29 32.42 -19.86
CA ALA A 23 2.27 31.64 -20.61
C ALA A 23 3.40 31.24 -19.65
N PHE A 24 3.56 29.94 -19.39
CA PHE A 24 4.76 29.42 -18.74
C PHE A 24 5.84 29.22 -19.79
N LEU A 25 6.84 30.10 -19.73
CA LEU A 25 8.08 30.02 -20.47
C LEU A 25 8.99 28.98 -19.81
N LEU A 26 9.33 27.94 -20.57
CA LEU A 26 10.42 27.01 -20.28
C LEU A 26 11.75 27.80 -20.23
N LEU A 27 12.48 27.74 -19.12
CA LEU A 27 13.90 28.07 -19.09
C LEU A 27 14.67 26.94 -18.40
N LEU A 28 15.27 26.08 -19.23
CA LEU A 28 16.30 25.13 -18.84
C LEU A 28 17.59 25.94 -18.62
N VAL A 29 18.11 25.96 -17.39
CA VAL A 29 19.50 26.38 -17.15
C VAL A 29 20.21 25.25 -16.42
N ALA A 30 21.04 24.54 -17.19
CA ALA A 30 22.08 23.69 -16.67
C ALA A 30 23.18 24.58 -16.08
N ALA A 31 23.51 24.37 -14.81
CA ALA A 31 24.71 24.91 -14.19
C ALA A 31 25.50 23.76 -13.56
N CYS A 32 26.50 23.29 -14.30
CA CYS A 32 27.61 22.53 -13.77
C CYS A 32 28.55 23.50 -13.05
N SER A 33 28.83 23.25 -11.78
CA SER A 33 30.04 23.75 -11.10
C SER A 33 30.61 22.66 -10.20
N PRO A 34 31.93 22.41 -10.23
CA PRO A 34 32.56 21.35 -9.45
C PRO A 34 32.79 21.80 -8.00
N ILE A 35 32.39 20.96 -7.04
CA ILE A 35 32.84 21.07 -5.66
C ILE A 35 34.19 20.35 -5.57
N SER A 36 35.23 21.12 -5.30
CA SER A 36 36.57 20.61 -4.96
C SER A 36 36.73 20.56 -3.45
N GLY A 37 37.44 19.54 -2.97
CA GLY A 37 37.90 19.37 -1.58
C GLY A 37 37.08 18.33 -0.80
N GLU A 38 37.63 17.41 -0.03
CA GLU A 38 38.98 16.90 0.20
C GLU A 38 38.77 15.67 1.11
N GLY A 39 39.50 14.57 0.91
CA GLY A 39 39.46 13.42 1.84
C GLY A 39 39.43 12.05 1.18
N ALA A 40 40.47 11.70 0.42
CA ALA A 40 40.71 10.30 0.05
C ALA A 40 41.20 9.51 1.28
N PRO A 41 40.64 8.33 1.60
CA PRO A 41 41.23 7.45 2.60
C PRO A 41 42.52 6.82 2.04
N THR A 42 43.57 6.87 2.84
CA THR A 42 44.90 6.28 2.58
C THR A 42 44.83 4.76 2.31
N PRO A 43 45.62 4.22 1.37
CA PRO A 43 45.69 2.77 1.15
C PRO A 43 46.52 2.10 2.26
N VAL A 44 45.95 1.05 2.86
CA VAL A 44 46.64 0.16 3.80
C VAL A 44 47.55 -0.79 2.99
N PRO A 45 48.83 -0.97 3.37
CA PRO A 45 49.73 -1.88 2.66
C PRO A 45 49.45 -3.35 3.00
N PRO A 46 49.69 -4.31 2.09
CA PRO A 46 49.59 -5.74 2.40
C PRO A 46 50.92 -6.26 2.96
N GLY A 47 50.87 -6.99 4.07
CA GLY A 47 52.00 -7.76 4.62
C GLY A 47 51.64 -8.24 6.04
N SER A 48 51.83 -9.49 6.45
CA SER A 48 52.60 -10.60 5.90
C SER A 48 51.90 -11.91 6.30
N ALA A 49 51.81 -12.86 5.38
CA ALA A 49 51.39 -14.22 5.69
C ALA A 49 52.52 -14.94 6.43
N THR A 50 52.23 -15.44 7.63
CA THR A 50 53.08 -16.38 8.36
C THR A 50 52.90 -17.78 7.77
N THR A 51 54.01 -18.37 7.35
CA THR A 51 54.13 -19.79 6.99
C THR A 51 53.90 -20.68 8.22
N PRO A 52 53.14 -21.78 8.12
CA PRO A 52 53.22 -22.85 9.10
C PRO A 52 54.33 -23.85 8.74
N SER A 53 55.08 -24.20 9.77
CA SER A 53 56.10 -25.23 9.85
C SER A 53 55.55 -26.61 9.48
N SER A 54 56.32 -27.35 8.68
CA SER A 54 56.09 -28.76 8.33
C SER A 54 56.55 -29.69 9.47
N GLY A 55 55.65 -30.57 9.92
CA GLY A 55 55.94 -31.72 10.78
C GLY A 55 55.21 -32.96 10.24
N PRO A 56 55.83 -34.15 10.22
CA PRO A 56 55.30 -35.30 9.50
C PRO A 56 54.45 -36.24 10.39
N GLY A 57 53.46 -36.88 9.78
CA GLY A 57 52.97 -38.20 10.20
C GLY A 57 51.55 -38.24 10.77
N GLY A 58 50.65 -38.95 10.09
CA GLY A 58 49.40 -39.42 10.67
C GLY A 58 48.26 -39.62 9.68
N SER A 59 48.21 -40.80 9.07
CA SER A 59 47.02 -41.57 8.66
C SER A 59 45.94 -40.91 7.78
N GLU A 60 45.87 -41.35 6.52
CA GLU A 60 44.81 -41.06 5.56
C GLU A 60 43.45 -41.66 6.02
N PRO A 61 42.37 -40.86 6.15
CA PRO A 61 41.03 -41.39 6.35
C PRO A 61 40.44 -41.92 5.04
N PRO A 62 39.52 -42.91 5.08
CA PRO A 62 39.01 -43.55 3.87
C PRO A 62 38.20 -42.56 3.03
N ALA A 63 38.31 -42.70 1.71
CA ALA A 63 37.60 -41.88 0.73
C ALA A 63 36.08 -41.98 0.91
N THR A 64 35.47 -40.95 1.48
CA THR A 64 34.03 -40.75 1.46
C THR A 64 33.62 -40.47 0.01
N THR A 65 32.83 -41.36 -0.58
CA THR A 65 32.22 -41.15 -1.89
C THR A 65 31.26 -39.97 -1.75
N ALA A 66 31.66 -38.80 -2.29
CA ALA A 66 30.80 -37.64 -2.35
C ALA A 66 29.65 -37.94 -3.33
N THR A 67 28.46 -38.20 -2.80
CA THR A 67 27.23 -38.18 -3.60
C THR A 67 27.08 -36.78 -4.15
N ALA A 68 27.14 -36.64 -5.48
CA ALA A 68 26.94 -35.36 -6.13
C ALA A 68 25.52 -34.85 -5.79
N SER A 69 25.44 -33.81 -4.97
CA SER A 69 24.23 -32.99 -4.90
C SER A 69 24.02 -32.40 -6.29
N ALA A 70 22.96 -32.84 -6.98
CA ALA A 70 22.50 -32.17 -8.17
C ALA A 70 22.17 -30.72 -7.79
N SER A 71 22.94 -29.76 -8.29
CA SER A 71 22.59 -28.36 -8.20
C SER A 71 21.31 -28.16 -9.01
N VAL A 72 20.18 -27.95 -8.33
CA VAL A 72 19.01 -27.37 -8.98
C VAL A 72 19.42 -25.94 -9.33
N GLY A 73 19.91 -25.74 -10.55
CA GLY A 73 20.10 -24.40 -11.10
C GLY A 73 18.75 -23.69 -11.13
N PRO A 74 18.71 -22.34 -11.08
CA PRO A 74 17.46 -21.62 -11.23
C PRO A 74 16.82 -22.03 -12.55
N SER A 75 15.70 -22.73 -12.48
CA SER A 75 14.87 -22.98 -13.65
C SER A 75 14.38 -21.62 -14.13
N THR A 76 14.95 -21.13 -15.23
CA THR A 76 14.49 -19.90 -15.88
C THR A 76 13.16 -20.20 -16.56
N VAL A 77 12.08 -20.22 -15.78
CA VAL A 77 10.73 -20.12 -16.32
C VAL A 77 10.60 -18.69 -16.84
N ALA A 78 10.64 -18.52 -18.16
CA ALA A 78 10.28 -17.24 -18.77
C ALA A 78 8.75 -17.15 -18.75
N PRO A 79 8.15 -16.17 -18.06
CA PRO A 79 6.71 -16.01 -18.09
C PRO A 79 6.27 -15.60 -19.50
N GLU A 80 5.23 -16.25 -20.01
CA GLU A 80 4.49 -15.73 -21.16
C GLU A 80 3.60 -14.59 -20.65
N VAL A 81 3.72 -13.42 -21.28
CA VAL A 81 2.96 -12.22 -20.90
C VAL A 81 1.99 -11.90 -22.02
N THR A 82 0.71 -11.92 -21.71
CA THR A 82 -0.38 -11.54 -22.62
C THR A 82 -1.22 -10.44 -22.00
N VAL A 83 -1.76 -9.55 -22.83
CA VAL A 83 -2.73 -8.56 -22.37
C VAL A 83 -4.03 -9.29 -22.02
N ALA A 84 -4.40 -9.27 -20.74
CA ALA A 84 -5.65 -9.86 -20.27
C ALA A 84 -6.85 -8.95 -20.53
N VAL A 85 -6.67 -7.63 -20.36
CA VAL A 85 -7.69 -6.61 -20.59
C VAL A 85 -7.05 -5.24 -20.84
N GLU A 86 -7.77 -4.34 -21.50
CA GLU A 86 -7.39 -2.93 -21.70
C GLU A 86 -8.40 -2.00 -21.00
N GLY A 87 -8.07 -0.71 -20.88
CA GLY A 87 -9.00 0.32 -20.38
C GLY A 87 -8.98 0.55 -18.86
N LEU A 88 -7.97 0.01 -18.17
CA LEU A 88 -7.63 0.35 -16.79
C LEU A 88 -6.82 1.66 -16.74
N ASP A 89 -6.98 2.42 -15.67
CA ASP A 89 -6.30 3.70 -15.42
C ASP A 89 -5.48 3.61 -14.12
N ASP A 90 -4.15 3.66 -14.22
CA ASP A 90 -3.19 3.48 -13.11
C ASP A 90 -3.57 2.35 -12.12
N PRO A 91 -3.67 1.08 -12.58
CA PRO A 91 -3.97 -0.05 -11.70
C PRO A 91 -2.81 -0.31 -10.74
N VAL A 92 -3.12 -0.43 -9.44
CA VAL A 92 -2.10 -0.63 -8.39
C VAL A 92 -2.25 -1.98 -7.67
N ASP A 93 -3.45 -2.56 -7.65
CA ASP A 93 -3.74 -3.85 -7.02
C ASP A 93 -4.69 -4.69 -7.87
N VAL A 94 -4.62 -6.01 -7.71
CA VAL A 94 -5.59 -6.96 -8.25
C VAL A 94 -5.79 -8.12 -7.29
N THR A 95 -7.05 -8.46 -7.03
CA THR A 95 -7.44 -9.60 -6.21
C THR A 95 -8.71 -10.27 -6.73
N ASN A 96 -9.07 -11.39 -6.12
CA ASN A 96 -10.37 -12.04 -6.30
C ASN A 96 -11.13 -12.04 -4.97
N ALA A 97 -12.44 -12.26 -5.00
CA ALA A 97 -13.27 -12.26 -3.80
C ALA A 97 -13.37 -13.62 -3.09
N GLY A 98 -12.71 -14.68 -3.60
CA GLY A 98 -12.78 -16.02 -3.00
C GLY A 98 -14.12 -16.74 -3.16
N ASP A 99 -15.06 -16.20 -3.94
CA ASP A 99 -16.43 -16.73 -4.11
C ASP A 99 -16.59 -17.75 -5.25
N GLY A 100 -15.50 -18.12 -5.91
CA GLY A 100 -15.51 -19.04 -7.04
C GLY A 100 -16.12 -18.46 -8.33
N SER A 101 -16.46 -17.16 -8.37
CA SER A 101 -17.08 -16.56 -9.56
C SER A 101 -16.08 -16.29 -10.69
N GLY A 102 -14.77 -16.38 -10.41
CA GLY A 102 -13.70 -16.02 -11.36
C GLY A 102 -13.56 -14.52 -11.63
N ARG A 103 -14.22 -13.65 -10.85
CA ARG A 103 -14.09 -12.19 -10.99
C ARG A 103 -12.76 -11.72 -10.42
N LEU A 104 -12.13 -10.78 -11.13
CA LEU A 104 -10.99 -10.03 -10.63
C LEU A 104 -11.41 -8.60 -10.33
N PHE A 105 -10.97 -8.09 -9.19
CA PHE A 105 -11.20 -6.72 -8.74
C PHE A 105 -9.87 -5.98 -8.79
N VAL A 106 -9.83 -4.90 -9.58
CA VAL A 106 -8.62 -4.12 -9.82
C VAL A 106 -8.78 -2.76 -9.15
N ALA A 107 -7.88 -2.40 -8.25
CA ALA A 107 -7.84 -1.08 -7.65
C ALA A 107 -7.09 -0.11 -8.58
N GLU A 108 -7.77 0.94 -9.01
CA GLU A 108 -7.20 2.07 -9.75
C GLU A 108 -6.85 3.19 -8.76
N GLN A 109 -5.65 3.75 -8.87
CA GLN A 109 -5.08 4.70 -7.88
C GLN A 109 -6.02 5.88 -7.60
N ALA A 110 -6.78 6.34 -8.59
CA ALA A 110 -7.70 7.47 -8.48
C ALA A 110 -8.98 7.19 -7.65
N GLY A 111 -9.13 6.01 -7.06
CA GLY A 111 -10.22 5.71 -6.13
C GLY A 111 -11.34 4.87 -6.71
N ARG A 112 -11.05 4.07 -7.75
CA ARG A 112 -12.03 3.16 -8.36
C ARG A 112 -11.61 1.71 -8.16
N ILE A 113 -12.58 0.85 -7.96
CA ILE A 113 -12.39 -0.60 -8.08
C ILE A 113 -13.12 -1.04 -9.35
N ARG A 114 -12.40 -1.65 -10.28
CA ARG A 114 -12.94 -2.18 -11.54
C ARG A 114 -13.12 -3.69 -11.44
N VAL A 115 -14.08 -4.22 -12.19
CA VAL A 115 -14.33 -5.66 -12.26
C VAL A 115 -13.96 -6.18 -13.64
N ILE A 116 -13.15 -7.23 -13.67
CA ILE A 116 -12.95 -8.07 -14.84
C ILE A 116 -13.75 -9.34 -14.62
N ARG A 117 -14.61 -9.67 -15.57
CA ARG A 117 -15.46 -10.85 -15.56
C ARG A 117 -15.50 -11.46 -16.95
N ASP A 118 -15.31 -12.78 -17.04
CA ASP A 118 -15.32 -13.51 -18.31
C ASP A 118 -14.37 -12.88 -19.37
N GLY A 119 -13.20 -12.43 -18.93
CA GLY A 119 -12.17 -11.80 -19.76
C GLY A 119 -12.47 -10.36 -20.21
N SER A 120 -13.53 -9.74 -19.69
CA SER A 120 -13.95 -8.38 -20.08
C SER A 120 -13.99 -7.42 -18.89
N LEU A 121 -13.54 -6.19 -19.12
CA LEU A 121 -13.68 -5.09 -18.14
C LEU A 121 -15.13 -4.60 -18.13
N LEU A 122 -15.75 -4.59 -16.96
CA LEU A 122 -17.10 -4.03 -16.82
C LEU A 122 -17.06 -2.50 -16.96
N ALA A 123 -18.11 -1.95 -17.56
CA ALA A 123 -18.23 -0.52 -17.80
C ALA A 123 -18.39 0.28 -16.50
N THR A 124 -19.22 -0.23 -15.58
CA THR A 124 -19.45 0.37 -14.27
C THR A 124 -18.38 -0.12 -13.29
N PRO A 125 -17.72 0.76 -12.52
CA PRO A 125 -16.83 0.33 -11.44
C PRO A 125 -17.64 -0.33 -10.31
N PHE A 126 -17.03 -1.30 -9.63
CA PHE A 126 -17.58 -1.90 -8.42
C PHE A 126 -17.71 -0.88 -7.28
N LEU A 127 -16.71 -0.02 -7.12
CA LEU A 127 -16.69 1.09 -6.15
C LEU A 127 -16.07 2.32 -6.81
N ASP A 128 -16.61 3.50 -6.54
CA ASP A 128 -15.99 4.79 -6.85
C ASP A 128 -16.07 5.71 -5.62
N ILE A 129 -14.90 6.00 -5.05
CA ILE A 129 -14.70 6.92 -3.91
C ILE A 129 -13.70 8.03 -4.27
N SER A 130 -13.57 8.34 -5.55
CA SER A 130 -12.70 9.43 -6.05
C SER A 130 -13.09 10.81 -5.50
N ASP A 131 -14.30 10.95 -4.98
CA ASP A 131 -14.81 12.15 -4.33
C ASP A 131 -14.18 12.46 -2.96
N ARG A 132 -13.41 11.54 -2.37
CA ARG A 132 -12.82 11.70 -1.03
C ARG A 132 -11.34 11.29 -0.91
N ILE A 133 -10.73 10.88 -2.02
CA ILE A 133 -9.32 10.47 -2.09
C ILE A 133 -8.42 11.62 -2.58
N ALA A 134 -7.18 11.64 -2.13
CA ALA A 134 -6.07 12.31 -2.80
C ALA A 134 -5.19 11.27 -3.50
N SER A 135 -4.97 11.43 -4.81
CA SER A 135 -4.15 10.50 -5.61
C SER A 135 -2.88 11.16 -6.16
N GLY A 136 -1.98 10.33 -6.68
CA GLY A 136 -0.72 10.73 -7.31
C GLY A 136 0.51 10.48 -6.43
N GLY A 137 1.62 10.12 -7.07
CA GLY A 137 2.79 9.61 -6.37
C GLY A 137 2.45 8.27 -5.72
N GLU A 138 2.69 8.15 -4.41
CA GLU A 138 2.37 6.94 -3.63
C GLU A 138 0.99 7.03 -2.93
N ARG A 139 0.22 8.10 -3.19
CA ARG A 139 -1.13 8.27 -2.63
C ARG A 139 -2.20 7.77 -3.60
N GLY A 140 -3.32 7.31 -3.04
CA GLY A 140 -4.49 6.89 -3.82
C GLY A 140 -5.29 5.83 -3.07
N LEU A 141 -6.10 5.07 -3.80
CA LEU A 141 -6.57 3.75 -3.35
C LEU A 141 -5.45 2.74 -3.57
N LEU A 142 -4.98 2.07 -2.53
CA LEU A 142 -3.74 1.29 -2.54
C LEU A 142 -3.95 -0.20 -2.23
N GLY A 143 -4.92 -0.52 -1.38
CA GLY A 143 -5.21 -1.89 -0.93
C GLY A 143 -6.66 -2.28 -1.08
N LEU A 144 -6.90 -3.56 -1.35
CA LEU A 144 -8.22 -4.18 -1.39
C LEU A 144 -8.16 -5.61 -0.85
N ALA A 145 -9.00 -5.93 0.14
CA ALA A 145 -9.18 -7.29 0.63
C ALA A 145 -10.67 -7.59 0.87
N PHE A 146 -11.15 -8.73 0.39
CA PHE A 146 -12.48 -9.24 0.73
C PHE A 146 -12.43 -10.01 2.05
N HIS A 147 -13.53 -9.97 2.80
CA HIS A 147 -13.66 -10.81 3.98
C HIS A 147 -13.48 -12.30 3.62
N PRO A 148 -12.74 -13.13 4.40
CA PRO A 148 -12.48 -14.53 4.06
C PRO A 148 -13.74 -15.39 3.91
N ASN A 149 -14.82 -15.01 4.59
CA ASN A 149 -16.13 -15.65 4.51
C ASN A 149 -17.06 -15.08 3.42
N TYR A 150 -16.58 -14.21 2.52
CA TYR A 150 -17.36 -13.75 1.38
C TYR A 150 -17.75 -14.96 0.49
N PRO A 151 -19.02 -15.09 0.03
CA PRO A 151 -20.09 -14.09 0.08
C PRO A 151 -21.03 -14.15 1.28
N ALA A 152 -20.85 -15.09 2.23
CA ALA A 152 -21.67 -15.16 3.43
C ALA A 152 -21.49 -13.91 4.32
N ASP A 153 -20.29 -13.34 4.28
CA ASP A 153 -20.01 -12.01 4.80
C ASP A 153 -19.72 -11.05 3.64
N PRO A 154 -20.59 -10.06 3.36
CA PRO A 154 -20.44 -9.18 2.21
C PRO A 154 -19.41 -8.06 2.43
N ARG A 155 -18.67 -8.06 3.54
CA ARG A 155 -17.68 -7.02 3.84
C ARG A 155 -16.43 -7.13 2.97
N PHE A 156 -15.89 -5.98 2.62
CA PHE A 156 -14.55 -5.85 2.06
C PHE A 156 -13.90 -4.58 2.59
N PHE A 157 -12.59 -4.49 2.46
CA PHE A 157 -11.76 -3.48 3.11
C PHE A 157 -10.84 -2.84 2.10
N VAL A 158 -10.62 -1.54 2.27
CA VAL A 158 -9.74 -0.75 1.41
C VAL A 158 -8.75 0.06 2.24
N ASP A 159 -7.56 0.26 1.68
CA ASP A 159 -6.59 1.25 2.14
C ASP A 159 -6.57 2.38 1.13
N TYR A 160 -6.76 3.61 1.58
CA TYR A 160 -6.62 4.78 0.71
C TYR A 160 -6.04 6.01 1.42
N THR A 161 -5.55 6.97 0.64
CA THR A 161 -5.15 8.29 1.15
C THR A 161 -6.29 9.31 1.03
N ASP A 162 -6.75 9.87 2.14
CA ASP A 162 -7.81 10.88 2.15
C ASP A 162 -7.32 12.26 1.64
N ARG A 163 -8.24 13.20 1.46
CA ARG A 163 -7.92 14.56 1.00
C ARG A 163 -7.03 15.37 1.94
N ALA A 164 -6.93 14.98 3.21
CA ALA A 164 -6.00 15.59 4.16
C ALA A 164 -4.62 14.92 4.13
N GLY A 165 -4.45 13.84 3.37
CA GLY A 165 -3.20 13.10 3.24
C GLY A 165 -3.07 11.91 4.20
N ASN A 166 -4.07 11.62 5.02
CA ASN A 166 -4.02 10.49 5.95
C ASN A 166 -4.21 9.16 5.22
N THR A 167 -3.56 8.11 5.69
CA THR A 167 -3.96 6.74 5.35
C THR A 167 -5.25 6.40 6.09
N VAL A 168 -6.23 5.83 5.38
CA VAL A 168 -7.51 5.40 5.91
C VAL A 168 -7.72 3.94 5.56
N ILE A 169 -8.01 3.13 6.58
CA ILE A 169 -8.53 1.77 6.40
C ILE A 169 -10.03 1.83 6.60
N ALA A 170 -10.79 1.44 5.58
CA ALA A 170 -12.24 1.51 5.61
C ALA A 170 -12.87 0.18 5.19
N GLN A 171 -14.00 -0.12 5.80
CA GLN A 171 -14.88 -1.22 5.46
C GLN A 171 -16.03 -0.72 4.59
N PHE A 172 -16.39 -1.51 3.59
CA PHE A 172 -17.58 -1.37 2.77
C PHE A 172 -18.31 -2.71 2.67
N THR A 173 -19.49 -2.70 2.07
CA THR A 173 -20.27 -3.92 1.80
C THR A 173 -20.60 -4.05 0.33
N VAL A 174 -20.55 -5.28 -0.18
CA VAL A 174 -21.11 -5.64 -1.49
C VAL A 174 -22.63 -5.51 -1.43
N ARG A 175 -23.24 -4.98 -2.48
CA ARG A 175 -24.69 -4.85 -2.54
C ARG A 175 -25.36 -6.22 -2.61
N ALA A 176 -26.45 -6.37 -1.87
CA ALA A 176 -27.22 -7.63 -1.85
C ALA A 176 -27.95 -7.92 -3.17
N ASP A 177 -28.25 -6.89 -3.98
CA ASP A 177 -28.98 -7.02 -5.24
C ASP A 177 -28.07 -7.16 -6.47
N ASP A 178 -26.79 -6.78 -6.36
CA ASP A 178 -25.82 -6.88 -7.45
C ASP A 178 -24.40 -7.10 -6.89
N PRO A 179 -23.82 -8.30 -7.06
CA PRO A 179 -22.49 -8.60 -6.52
C PRO A 179 -21.38 -7.84 -7.28
N ASP A 180 -21.65 -7.29 -8.46
CA ASP A 180 -20.70 -6.49 -9.24
C ASP A 180 -20.68 -5.01 -8.78
N LEU A 181 -21.41 -4.67 -7.70
CA LEU A 181 -21.48 -3.32 -7.14
C LEU A 181 -21.32 -3.31 -5.60
N ALA A 182 -20.62 -2.30 -5.08
CA ALA A 182 -20.52 -2.00 -3.66
C ALA A 182 -21.50 -0.90 -3.23
N ASP A 183 -21.86 -0.88 -1.95
CA ASP A 183 -22.52 0.28 -1.33
C ASP A 183 -21.48 1.35 -0.96
N ALA A 184 -21.25 2.29 -1.87
CA ALA A 184 -20.33 3.41 -1.67
C ALA A 184 -20.76 4.39 -0.55
N THR A 185 -22.01 4.31 -0.08
CA THR A 185 -22.53 5.18 0.99
C THR A 185 -22.34 4.58 2.39
N GLY A 186 -22.17 3.25 2.47
CA GLY A 186 -22.03 2.49 3.71
C GLY A 186 -20.60 2.41 4.27
N GLU A 187 -19.77 3.43 4.02
CA GLU A 187 -18.39 3.46 4.51
C GLU A 187 -18.32 3.43 6.04
N ALA A 188 -17.52 2.52 6.59
CA ALA A 188 -17.14 2.48 8.00
C ALA A 188 -15.62 2.56 8.14
N VAL A 189 -15.11 3.69 8.66
CA VAL A 189 -13.67 3.89 8.87
C VAL A 189 -13.20 3.08 10.08
N LEU A 190 -12.21 2.21 9.88
CA LEU A 190 -11.59 1.41 10.92
C LEU A 190 -10.38 2.13 11.53
N LEU A 191 -9.48 2.62 10.68
CA LEU A 191 -8.27 3.33 11.08
C LEU A 191 -8.08 4.60 10.26
N ARG A 192 -7.55 5.63 10.91
CA ARG A 192 -7.02 6.83 10.24
C ARG A 192 -5.65 7.13 10.82
N ILE A 193 -4.65 7.22 9.96
CA ILE A 193 -3.24 7.35 10.32
C ILE A 193 -2.70 8.61 9.65
N ASP A 194 -2.25 9.56 10.48
CA ASP A 194 -1.59 10.78 10.00
C ASP A 194 -0.28 10.45 9.28
N GLN A 195 -0.06 11.09 8.13
CA GLN A 195 1.11 10.88 7.28
C GLN A 195 1.94 12.17 7.23
N PRO A 196 3.16 12.18 7.81
CA PRO A 196 4.01 13.37 7.84
C PRO A 196 4.41 13.88 6.44
N PHE A 197 4.48 12.99 5.45
CA PHE A 197 4.82 13.30 4.07
C PHE A 197 3.91 12.55 3.08
N GLY A 198 3.94 12.97 1.82
CA GLY A 198 3.11 12.42 0.76
C GLY A 198 3.66 11.14 0.09
N ASN A 199 4.59 10.44 0.74
CA ASN A 199 5.21 9.21 0.26
C ASN A 199 5.49 8.26 1.43
N HIS A 200 5.84 7.01 1.11
CA HIS A 200 5.86 5.85 1.98
C HIS A 200 4.53 5.57 2.67
N ASN A 201 3.49 5.47 1.86
CA ASN A 201 2.14 5.20 2.35
C ASN A 201 1.92 3.70 2.65
N GLY A 202 2.68 2.79 2.04
CA GLY A 202 2.43 1.35 2.11
C GLY A 202 1.14 0.99 1.38
N GLY A 203 0.21 0.33 2.07
CA GLY A 203 -1.18 0.19 1.63
C GLY A 203 -1.65 -1.23 1.32
N ALA A 204 -0.80 -2.25 1.52
CA ALA A 204 -1.24 -3.63 1.35
C ALA A 204 -2.25 -4.03 2.43
N LEU A 205 -3.30 -4.74 2.03
CA LEU A 205 -4.28 -5.39 2.89
C LEU A 205 -4.32 -6.88 2.54
N GLU A 206 -4.23 -7.75 3.54
CA GLU A 206 -4.31 -9.19 3.34
C GLU A 206 -4.92 -9.84 4.58
N PHE A 207 -5.81 -10.80 4.40
CA PHE A 207 -6.26 -11.65 5.50
C PHE A 207 -5.26 -12.78 5.74
N GLY A 208 -4.86 -12.96 6.99
CA GLY A 208 -4.02 -14.08 7.38
C GLY A 208 -4.80 -15.40 7.48
N PRO A 209 -4.08 -16.53 7.56
CA PRO A 209 -4.70 -17.85 7.80
C PRO A 209 -5.40 -17.95 9.16
N ASP A 210 -5.17 -16.98 10.04
CA ASP A 210 -5.80 -16.81 11.35
C ASP A 210 -7.09 -15.99 11.31
N GLY A 211 -7.53 -15.53 10.13
CA GLY A 211 -8.73 -14.72 9.94
C GLY A 211 -8.56 -13.24 10.26
N MET A 212 -7.36 -12.80 10.63
CA MET A 212 -7.12 -11.39 10.98
C MET A 212 -6.78 -10.56 9.75
N LEU A 213 -7.13 -9.28 9.77
CA LEU A 213 -6.72 -8.33 8.73
C LEU A 213 -5.33 -7.80 9.03
N TYR A 214 -4.39 -8.04 8.12
CA TYR A 214 -3.04 -7.49 8.15
C TYR A 214 -2.97 -6.24 7.28
N ILE A 215 -2.33 -5.19 7.80
CA ILE A 215 -2.26 -3.87 7.15
C ILE A 215 -0.80 -3.42 7.10
N ALA A 216 -0.30 -3.11 5.91
CA ALA A 216 1.06 -2.64 5.72
C ALA A 216 1.11 -1.11 5.71
N THR A 217 1.88 -0.52 6.62
CA THR A 217 2.05 0.94 6.73
C THR A 217 3.52 1.32 6.55
N GLY A 218 3.80 2.31 5.71
CA GLY A 218 5.15 2.88 5.61
C GLY A 218 5.49 3.81 6.77
N ASP A 219 6.74 4.26 6.84
CA ASP A 219 7.26 5.18 7.86
C ASP A 219 6.68 6.60 7.77
N GLY A 220 5.88 6.86 6.74
CA GLY A 220 5.24 8.13 6.45
C GLY A 220 6.13 9.15 5.74
N GLY A 221 7.26 8.70 5.22
CA GLY A 221 8.00 9.37 4.16
C GLY A 221 9.27 10.07 4.60
N GLY A 222 9.88 10.77 3.64
CA GLY A 222 11.18 11.42 3.84
C GLY A 222 12.39 10.47 3.75
N GLY A 223 13.55 11.04 3.43
CA GLY A 223 14.81 10.30 3.34
C GLY A 223 15.27 9.84 4.73
N GLY A 224 15.53 8.54 4.89
CA GLY A 224 16.15 7.99 6.11
C GLY A 224 15.26 7.87 7.35
N ASP A 225 13.92 7.83 7.22
CA ASP A 225 12.98 7.79 8.35
C ASP A 225 13.22 8.94 9.35
N PRO A 226 13.00 10.21 8.94
CA PRO A 226 13.32 11.37 9.76
C PRO A 226 12.55 11.41 11.08
N GLN A 227 11.40 10.73 11.17
CA GLN A 227 10.58 10.64 12.37
C GLN A 227 10.93 9.45 13.26
N GLY A 228 11.84 8.58 12.83
CA GLY A 228 12.25 7.37 13.55
C GLY A 228 11.10 6.38 13.77
N ASN A 229 10.06 6.42 12.92
CA ASN A 229 8.84 5.64 13.08
C ASN A 229 9.11 4.14 13.02
N GLY A 230 10.15 3.70 12.30
CA GLY A 230 10.55 2.30 12.22
C GLY A 230 10.83 1.66 13.58
N ARG A 231 11.37 2.41 14.54
CA ARG A 231 11.73 1.88 15.88
C ARG A 231 10.70 2.21 16.96
N ARG A 232 9.83 3.18 16.70
CA ARG A 232 8.82 3.64 17.65
C ARG A 232 7.66 2.66 17.73
N LEU A 233 7.17 2.41 18.94
CA LEU A 233 6.02 1.53 19.19
C LEU A 233 4.73 2.30 19.52
N ASP A 234 4.81 3.62 19.73
CA ASP A 234 3.68 4.52 20.02
C ASP A 234 2.99 5.06 18.74
N THR A 235 3.37 4.55 17.57
CA THR A 235 2.85 4.93 16.25
C THR A 235 2.44 3.70 15.43
N LEU A 236 1.47 3.90 14.54
CA LEU A 236 1.03 2.90 13.57
C LEU A 236 1.86 2.90 12.28
N LEU A 237 2.77 3.85 12.10
CA LEU A 237 3.64 3.96 10.91
C LEU A 237 4.82 2.98 10.98
N ALA A 238 5.30 2.52 9.83
CA ALA A 238 6.40 1.57 9.65
C ALA A 238 6.13 0.19 10.28
N LYS A 239 4.91 -0.32 10.11
CA LYS A 239 4.44 -1.57 10.73
C LYS A 239 3.78 -2.50 9.72
N ILE A 240 3.74 -3.78 10.06
CA ILE A 240 2.55 -4.58 9.73
C ILE A 240 1.67 -4.53 10.97
N LEU A 241 0.44 -4.07 10.80
CA LEU A 241 -0.60 -4.12 11.81
C LEU A 241 -1.42 -5.40 11.64
N ARG A 242 -2.02 -5.90 12.71
CA ARG A 242 -2.91 -7.07 12.73
C ARG A 242 -4.11 -6.77 13.62
N ILE A 243 -5.29 -6.71 13.02
CA ILE A 243 -6.55 -6.38 13.71
C ILE A 243 -7.61 -7.44 13.46
N ASP A 244 -8.57 -7.54 14.38
CA ASP A 244 -9.73 -8.42 14.28
C ASP A 244 -10.94 -7.61 13.80
N ILE A 245 -11.48 -7.92 12.64
CA ILE A 245 -12.65 -7.20 12.09
C ILE A 245 -13.98 -7.83 12.50
N ASP A 246 -13.97 -8.99 13.16
CA ASP A 246 -15.14 -9.76 13.58
C ASP A 246 -15.51 -9.49 15.04
N GLU A 247 -14.53 -9.10 15.85
CA GLU A 247 -14.72 -8.74 17.25
C GLU A 247 -14.51 -7.24 17.49
N PRO A 248 -15.47 -6.36 17.10
CA PRO A 248 -15.32 -4.92 17.29
C PRO A 248 -15.12 -4.56 18.76
N GLY A 249 -14.15 -3.69 19.04
CA GLY A 249 -13.83 -3.23 20.38
C GLY A 249 -14.82 -2.18 20.90
N ASP A 250 -14.35 -0.95 21.02
CA ASP A 250 -15.12 0.20 21.51
C ASP A 250 -15.38 1.20 20.38
N ALA A 251 -16.07 2.30 20.68
CA ALA A 251 -16.42 3.30 19.66
C ALA A 251 -15.18 3.94 18.99
N ASP A 252 -14.04 3.98 19.67
CA ASP A 252 -12.79 4.57 19.17
C ASP A 252 -11.93 3.54 18.41
N ARG A 253 -12.19 2.24 18.62
CA ARG A 253 -11.60 1.12 17.88
C ARG A 253 -12.71 0.16 17.44
N PRO A 254 -13.33 0.38 16.26
CA PRO A 254 -14.40 -0.48 15.73
C PRO A 254 -13.88 -1.84 15.21
N TYR A 255 -12.78 -2.31 15.77
CA TYR A 255 -12.09 -3.57 15.48
C TYR A 255 -11.45 -4.09 16.78
N GLY A 256 -11.23 -5.39 16.86
CA GLY A 256 -10.60 -6.06 17.98
C GLY A 256 -9.09 -6.07 17.88
N ILE A 257 -8.46 -6.26 19.03
CA ILE A 257 -7.02 -6.48 19.13
C ILE A 257 -6.82 -7.97 19.42
N PRO A 258 -6.22 -8.73 18.49
CA PRO A 258 -5.89 -10.11 18.75
C PRO A 258 -4.93 -10.26 19.94
N ALA A 259 -5.28 -11.12 20.91
CA ALA A 259 -4.47 -11.34 22.11
C ALA A 259 -3.04 -11.86 21.83
N GLY A 260 -2.84 -12.46 20.64
CA GLY A 260 -1.54 -12.93 20.18
C GLY A 260 -0.61 -11.84 19.61
N ASN A 261 -1.03 -10.59 19.53
CA ASN A 261 -0.16 -9.51 19.05
C ASN A 261 1.02 -9.28 20.03
N PRO A 262 2.25 -9.09 19.54
CA PRO A 262 3.46 -9.11 20.37
C PRO A 262 3.58 -7.95 21.37
N PHE A 263 2.84 -6.86 21.19
CA PHE A 263 2.98 -5.64 21.99
C PHE A 263 1.76 -5.30 22.86
N VAL A 264 0.76 -6.18 22.95
CA VAL A 264 -0.52 -5.89 23.65
C VAL A 264 -0.36 -5.57 25.14
N ALA A 265 0.65 -6.13 25.80
CA ALA A 265 0.92 -5.94 27.23
C ALA A 265 1.97 -4.85 27.50
N MET A 266 2.50 -4.20 26.46
CA MET A 266 3.54 -3.19 26.60
C MET A 266 2.91 -1.80 26.73
N ASP A 267 3.10 -1.17 27.88
CA ASP A 267 2.59 0.18 28.13
C ASP A 267 3.19 1.18 27.13
N GLY A 268 2.34 2.06 26.60
CA GLY A 268 2.70 3.04 25.56
C GLY A 268 2.90 2.48 24.15
N ALA A 269 2.82 1.15 23.93
CA ALA A 269 2.86 0.57 22.60
C ALA A 269 1.45 0.53 21.96
N ARG A 270 1.41 0.61 20.63
CA ARG A 270 0.20 0.39 19.85
C ARG A 270 -0.11 -1.11 19.78
N PRO A 271 -1.24 -1.57 20.35
CA PRO A 271 -1.55 -2.99 20.43
C PRO A 271 -1.83 -3.64 19.06
N GLU A 272 -2.06 -2.83 18.03
CA GLU A 272 -2.27 -3.25 16.64
C GLU A 272 -0.99 -3.83 16.00
N ILE A 273 0.20 -3.55 16.55
CA ILE A 273 1.47 -3.89 15.92
C ILE A 273 1.70 -5.41 15.92
N TRP A 274 1.92 -5.97 14.72
CA TRP A 274 2.41 -7.33 14.51
C TRP A 274 3.92 -7.35 14.20
N LEU A 275 4.36 -6.49 13.28
CA LEU A 275 5.76 -6.36 12.87
C LEU A 275 6.18 -4.89 12.84
N THR A 276 7.43 -4.61 13.14
CA THR A 276 7.99 -3.25 13.21
C THR A 276 9.35 -3.16 12.50
N GLY A 277 9.88 -1.94 12.33
CA GLY A 277 11.17 -1.73 11.65
C GLY A 277 11.08 -1.58 10.13
N LEU A 278 9.89 -1.34 9.58
CA LEU A 278 9.70 -1.23 8.13
C LEU A 278 9.97 0.18 7.61
N ARG A 279 10.01 0.32 6.29
CA ARG A 279 10.16 1.62 5.62
C ARG A 279 9.00 1.95 4.70
N ASN A 280 8.79 1.14 3.67
CA ASN A 280 7.67 1.31 2.74
C ASN A 280 7.18 -0.05 2.18
N PRO A 281 6.53 -0.89 3.01
CA PRO A 281 6.03 -2.19 2.57
C PRO A 281 4.84 -2.00 1.62
N TRP A 282 5.07 -2.22 0.33
CA TRP A 282 4.07 -1.95 -0.74
C TRP A 282 3.08 -3.10 -0.95
N ARG A 283 3.55 -4.35 -0.92
CA ARG A 283 2.72 -5.56 -1.09
C ARG A 283 3.11 -6.60 -0.05
N MET A 284 2.14 -7.42 0.32
CA MET A 284 2.37 -8.58 1.18
C MET A 284 1.46 -9.73 0.76
N ARG A 285 1.87 -10.96 1.09
CA ARG A 285 1.07 -12.17 0.88
C ARG A 285 1.44 -13.21 1.93
N PHE A 286 0.47 -14.02 2.32
CA PHE A 286 0.74 -15.27 3.02
C PHE A 286 1.01 -16.38 2.02
N ASP A 287 2.09 -17.13 2.21
CA ASP A 287 2.39 -18.33 1.43
C ASP A 287 1.40 -19.45 1.83
N PRO A 288 0.49 -19.89 0.94
CA PRO A 288 -0.59 -20.80 1.34
C PRO A 288 -0.13 -22.14 1.95
N PRO A 289 0.94 -22.80 1.47
CA PRO A 289 1.42 -24.06 2.06
C PRO A 289 1.99 -23.92 3.48
N THR A 290 2.65 -22.80 3.80
CA THR A 290 3.38 -22.63 5.07
C THR A 290 2.65 -21.73 6.06
N GLY A 291 1.85 -20.78 5.57
CA GLY A 291 1.29 -19.69 6.36
C GLY A 291 2.29 -18.58 6.67
N ASP A 292 3.48 -18.59 6.06
CA ASP A 292 4.49 -17.55 6.27
C ASP A 292 4.09 -16.24 5.58
N LEU A 293 4.28 -15.11 6.27
CA LEU A 293 4.07 -13.77 5.70
C LEU A 293 5.30 -13.34 4.90
N TRP A 294 5.09 -12.96 3.64
CA TRP A 294 6.08 -12.35 2.76
C TRP A 294 5.77 -10.88 2.53
N ILE A 295 6.80 -10.03 2.61
CA ILE A 295 6.78 -8.56 2.45
C ILE A 295 7.95 -8.07 1.60
#